data_AF-A0A1M4SMB4-F1
#
_entry.id   AF-A0A1M4SMB4-F1
#
_cell.length_a   1.000
_cell.length_b   1.000
_cell.length_c   1.000
_cell.angle_alpha   90.00
_cell.angle_beta   90.00
_cell.angle_gamma   90.00
#
_symmetry.space_group_name_H-M   'P 1'
#
loop_
_entity.id
_entity.type
_entity.pdbx_description
1 polymer ?
#
loop_
_entity_poly.entity_id
_entity_poly.type
_entity_poly.pdbx_seq_one_letter_code
_entity_poly.pdbx_strand_id
1 'polypeptide(L)'
;MPRKCFLIVLLLVISLSLLLFGCGTDQARDDRKPGVAKGGEQQQVDVIRLAGGDWGYPSPYAHYPRGPGIFKMCLIFDGLLERDEKGLIPWLAEKI
;
A
#
# COMPACT_ATOMS: atom_id res chain seq x y z
N MET A 1 -13.37 -33.66 -39.44
CA MET A 1 -12.12 -32.88 -39.27
C MET A 1 -12.38 -31.40 -38.94
N PRO A 2 -13.21 -30.61 -39.66
CA PRO A 2 -13.37 -29.17 -39.39
C PRO A 2 -14.13 -28.83 -38.09
N ARG A 3 -15.09 -29.67 -37.68
CA ARG A 3 -15.92 -29.41 -36.48
C ARG A 3 -15.14 -29.53 -35.16
N LYS A 4 -14.15 -30.43 -35.11
CA LYS A 4 -13.30 -30.64 -33.93
C LYS A 4 -12.22 -29.56 -33.82
N CYS A 5 -11.60 -29.17 -34.94
CA CYS A 5 -10.73 -27.99 -34.98
C CYS A 5 -11.47 -26.71 -34.62
N PHE A 6 -12.71 -26.53 -35.11
CA PHE A 6 -13.54 -25.38 -34.75
C PHE A 6 -13.85 -25.32 -33.25
N LEU A 7 -14.13 -26.45 -32.62
CA LEU A 7 -14.41 -26.54 -31.18
C LEU A 7 -13.17 -26.27 -30.32
N ILE A 8 -12.00 -26.71 -30.78
CA ILE A 8 -10.71 -26.42 -30.12
C ILE A 8 -10.35 -24.93 -30.25
N VAL A 9 -10.56 -24.34 -31.43
CA VAL A 9 -10.34 -22.90 -31.65
C VAL A 9 -11.30 -22.08 -30.79
N LEU A 10 -12.57 -22.49 -30.69
CA LEU A 10 -13.56 -21.81 -29.85
C LEU A 10 -13.18 -21.87 -28.36
N LEU A 11 -12.71 -23.02 -27.87
CA LEU A 11 -12.23 -23.17 -26.49
C LEU A 11 -11.00 -22.31 -26.18
N LEU A 12 -10.06 -22.20 -27.12
CA LEU A 12 -8.88 -21.34 -26.97
C LEU A 12 -9.24 -19.86 -26.91
N VAL A 13 -10.20 -19.41 -27.73
CA VAL A 13 -10.67 -18.02 -27.72
C VAL A 13 -11.38 -17.68 -26.41
N ILE A 14 -12.20 -18.59 -25.88
CA ILE A 14 -12.89 -18.40 -24.60
C ILE A 14 -11.87 -18.32 -23.45
N SER A 15 -10.88 -19.22 -23.42
CA SER A 15 -9.81 -19.20 -22.41
C SER A 15 -9.01 -17.89 -22.45
N LEU A 16 -8.69 -17.39 -23.65
CA LEU A 16 -7.96 -16.13 -23.82
C LEU A 16 -8.79 -14.91 -23.36
N SER A 17 -10.11 -14.94 -23.56
CA SER A 17 -11.00 -13.86 -23.10
C SER A 17 -11.10 -13.77 -21.57
N LEU A 18 -11.03 -14.90 -20.86
CA LEU A 18 -11.05 -14.95 -19.39
C LEU A 18 -9.80 -14.31 -18.77
N LEU A 19 -8.66 -14.34 -19.47
CA LEU A 19 -7.42 -13.69 -19.03
C LEU A 19 -7.44 -12.16 -19.20
N LEU A 20 -8.33 -11.62 -20.03
CA LEU A 20 -8.41 -10.17 -20.34
C LEU A 20 -9.35 -9.38 -19.41
N PHE A 21 -10.21 -10.04 -18.62
CA PHE A 21 -11.09 -9.37 -17.64
C PHE A 21 -10.49 -9.26 -16.23
N GLY A 22 -9.19 -9.51 -16.08
CA GLY A 22 -8.44 -9.32 -14.83
C GLY A 22 -7.93 -7.88 -14.65
N CYS A 23 -8.83 -6.89 -14.61
CA CYS A 23 -8.52 -5.56 -14.11
C CYS A 23 -9.74 -5.01 -13.35
N GLY A 24 -9.78 -5.29 -12.05
CA GLY A 24 -10.60 -4.55 -11.11
C GLY A 24 -10.10 -3.12 -11.05
N THR A 25 -10.88 -2.21 -11.61
CA THR A 25 -10.82 -0.78 -11.28
C THR A 25 -12.16 -0.42 -10.68
N ASP A 26 -12.28 -0.58 -9.36
CA ASP A 26 -13.18 0.28 -8.59
C ASP A 26 -12.54 1.68 -8.57
N GLN A 27 -12.59 2.35 -9.71
CA GLN A 27 -12.33 3.78 -9.80
C GLN A 27 -13.65 4.47 -9.45
N ALA A 28 -13.89 4.59 -8.14
CA ALA A 28 -14.56 5.78 -7.66
C ALA A 28 -13.83 6.98 -8.27
N ARG A 29 -14.51 7.69 -9.19
CA ARG A 29 -14.04 8.94 -9.77
C ARG A 29 -13.82 9.94 -8.64
N ASP A 30 -12.56 10.09 -8.22
CA ASP A 30 -12.08 11.29 -7.54
C ASP A 30 -11.35 12.12 -8.59
N ASP A 31 -12.00 13.18 -9.07
CA ASP A 31 -11.46 14.19 -9.99
C ASP A 31 -10.36 15.02 -9.31
N ARG A 32 -9.26 14.39 -8.91
CA ARG A 32 -8.05 15.09 -8.46
C ARG A 32 -6.96 14.96 -9.53
N LYS A 33 -6.84 16.02 -10.33
CA LYS A 33 -5.63 16.29 -11.12
C LYS A 33 -4.38 16.04 -10.26
N PRO A 34 -3.36 15.32 -10.76
CA PRO A 34 -2.06 15.32 -10.12
C PRO A 34 -1.44 16.70 -10.36
N GLY A 35 -1.66 17.61 -9.41
CA GLY A 35 -0.92 18.85 -9.34
C GLY A 35 0.52 18.52 -9.00
N VAL A 36 1.42 18.78 -9.93
CA VAL A 36 2.86 18.88 -9.66
C VAL A 36 3.02 19.92 -8.54
N ALA A 37 3.39 19.46 -7.35
CA ALA A 37 3.67 20.33 -6.21
C ALA A 37 4.92 21.16 -6.53
N LYS A 38 4.72 22.38 -7.02
CA LYS A 38 5.69 23.46 -6.82
C LYS A 38 5.89 23.57 -5.32
N GLY A 39 7.15 23.54 -4.86
CA GLY A 39 7.54 23.63 -3.46
C GLY A 39 6.78 24.75 -2.76
N GLY A 40 5.73 24.36 -2.04
CA GLY A 40 4.89 25.22 -1.24
C GLY A 40 5.33 25.08 0.21
N GLU A 41 5.24 26.19 0.94
CA GLU A 41 5.32 26.22 2.40
C GLU A 41 4.56 25.03 2.98
N GLN A 42 5.17 24.33 3.94
CA GLN A 42 4.58 23.16 4.58
C GLN A 42 3.22 23.53 5.16
N GLN A 43 2.16 23.11 4.47
CA GLN A 43 0.80 23.40 4.89
C GLN A 43 0.51 22.57 6.13
N GLN A 44 0.60 23.22 7.30
CA GLN A 44 0.21 22.62 8.57
C GLN A 44 -1.31 22.43 8.57
N VAL A 45 -1.76 21.25 8.97
CA VAL A 45 -3.18 20.91 9.12
C VAL A 45 -3.45 20.54 10.55
N ASP A 46 -4.62 20.93 11.07
CA ASP A 46 -4.99 20.67 12.46
C ASP A 46 -5.19 19.18 12.75
N VAL A 47 -5.70 18.42 11.77
CA VAL A 47 -6.01 17.00 11.92
C VAL A 47 -5.64 16.22 10.67
N ILE A 48 -4.84 15.16 10.85
CA ILE A 48 -4.53 14.18 9.81
C ILE A 48 -5.39 12.93 10.03
N ARG A 49 -6.12 12.51 9.00
CA ARG A 49 -6.92 11.27 9.02
C ARG A 49 -6.17 10.17 8.27
N LEU A 50 -5.64 9.21 9.02
CA LEU A 50 -4.92 8.07 8.46
C LEU A 50 -5.90 6.97 8.03
N ALA A 51 -5.68 6.39 6.85
CA ALA A 51 -6.46 5.26 6.36
C ALA A 51 -6.14 3.96 7.13
N GLY A 52 -6.97 2.93 6.90
CA GLY A 52 -6.85 1.61 7.49
C GLY A 52 -7.84 1.35 8.62
N GLY A 53 -7.98 0.08 9.02
CA GLY A 53 -8.89 -0.35 10.07
C GLY A 53 -8.25 -0.41 11.46
N ASP A 54 -8.92 -1.16 12.32
CA ASP A 54 -8.42 -1.63 13.61
C ASP A 54 -7.35 -2.72 13.38
N TRP A 55 -6.19 -2.55 14.01
CA TRP A 55 -5.06 -3.48 13.95
C TRP A 55 -4.64 -3.94 15.34
N GLY A 56 -5.58 -3.88 16.30
CA GLY A 56 -5.33 -4.20 17.69
C GLY A 56 -4.64 -3.07 18.44
N TYR A 57 -4.27 -3.36 19.68
CA TYR A 57 -3.65 -2.40 20.57
C TYR A 57 -2.19 -2.09 20.13
N PRO A 58 -1.77 -0.82 20.09
CA PRO A 58 -0.41 -0.44 19.70
C PRO A 58 0.57 -0.77 20.84
N SER A 59 0.99 -2.02 20.93
CA SER A 59 1.99 -2.48 21.88
C SER A 59 3.35 -2.67 21.20
N PRO A 60 4.46 -2.13 21.74
CA PRO A 60 5.78 -2.38 21.17
C PRO A 60 6.19 -3.87 21.28
N TYR A 61 5.73 -4.57 22.32
CA TYR A 61 6.07 -5.97 22.58
C TYR A 61 5.08 -6.98 22.01
N ALA A 62 3.87 -6.54 21.66
CA ALA A 62 2.80 -7.39 21.15
C ALA A 62 2.15 -6.78 19.90
N HIS A 63 2.97 -6.19 19.02
CA HIS A 63 2.48 -5.58 17.79
C HIS A 63 1.91 -6.64 16.85
N TYR A 64 0.83 -6.29 16.16
CA TYR A 64 0.27 -7.15 15.13
C TYR A 64 1.22 -7.19 13.93
N PRO A 65 1.64 -8.38 13.44
CA PRO A 65 2.73 -8.51 12.46
C PRO A 65 2.31 -8.15 11.02
N ARG A 66 1.05 -7.78 10.78
CA ARG A 66 0.52 -7.50 9.45
C ARG A 66 -0.16 -6.13 9.38
N GLY A 67 -0.20 -5.56 8.18
CA GLY A 67 -0.88 -4.30 7.92
C GLY A 67 -0.21 -3.10 8.60
N PRO A 68 -0.88 -1.93 8.59
CA PRO A 68 -0.34 -0.68 9.11
C PRO A 68 -0.23 -0.62 10.63
N GLY A 69 -0.59 -1.67 11.39
CA GLY A 69 -0.54 -1.67 12.85
C GLY A 69 0.84 -1.32 13.40
N ILE A 70 1.91 -1.85 12.79
CA ILE A 70 3.29 -1.54 13.17
C ILE A 70 3.63 -0.06 12.91
N PHE A 71 3.24 0.48 11.76
CA PHE A 71 3.50 1.89 11.43
C PHE A 71 2.74 2.83 12.36
N LYS A 72 1.49 2.52 12.70
CA LYS A 72 0.70 3.29 13.69
C LYS A 72 1.34 3.24 15.08
N MET A 73 1.93 2.11 15.46
CA MET A 73 2.68 1.97 16.72
C MET A 73 3.96 2.82 16.70
N CYS A 74 4.71 2.85 15.59
CA CYS A 74 5.88 3.71 15.39
C CYS A 74 5.57 5.22 15.37
N LEU A 75 4.30 5.64 15.33
CA LEU A 75 3.92 7.05 15.55
C LEU A 75 3.88 7.43 17.04
N ILE A 76 3.91 6.44 17.93
CA ILE A 76 3.77 6.61 19.39
C ILE A 76 5.07 6.26 20.10
N PHE A 77 5.79 5.24 19.62
CA PHE A 77 6.99 4.71 20.25
C PHE A 77 8.17 4.73 19.29
N ASP A 78 9.34 5.05 19.84
CA ASP A 78 10.60 5.08 19.11
C ASP A 78 11.53 3.93 19.54
N GLY A 79 12.42 3.55 18.62
CA GLY A 79 13.51 2.63 18.88
C GLY A 79 14.79 3.34 19.35
N LEU A 80 15.74 2.56 19.86
CA LEU A 80 17.11 3.07 20.08
C LEU A 80 17.74 3.53 18.77
N LEU A 81 17.51 2.73 17.72
CA LEU A 81 17.98 2.94 16.35
C LEU A 81 16.79 2.87 15.40
N GLU A 82 16.91 3.52 14.26
CA GLU A 82 15.95 3.47 13.14
C GLU A 82 16.69 3.24 11.83
N ARG A 83 16.00 2.76 10.79
CA ARG A 83 16.59 2.56 9.47
C ARG A 83 16.26 3.72 8.54
N ASP A 84 17.29 4.35 7.98
CA ASP A 84 17.16 5.33 6.90
C ASP A 84 17.54 4.72 5.53
N GLU A 85 17.58 5.57 4.50
CA GLU A 85 17.96 5.17 3.13
C GLU A 85 19.42 4.69 3.02
N LYS A 86 20.29 5.07 3.96
CA LYS A 86 21.75 4.84 3.95
C LYS A 86 22.21 3.81 4.98
N GLY A 87 21.37 3.43 5.95
CA GLY A 87 21.74 2.49 7.01
C GLY A 87 20.92 2.67 8.29
N LEU A 88 21.53 2.35 9.42
CA LEU A 88 20.96 2.61 10.75
C LEU A 88 21.36 4.01 11.21
N ILE A 89 20.41 4.72 11.82
CA ILE A 89 20.60 6.04 12.43
C ILE A 89 20.25 5.97 13.93
N PRO A 90 20.91 6.76 14.79
CA PRO A 90 20.52 6.86 16.20
C PRO A 90 19.20 7.62 16.32
N TRP A 91 18.30 7.13 17.17
CA TRP A 91 17.08 7.82 17.59
C TRP A 91 17.14 8.12 19.08
N LEU A 92 16.63 7.21 19.92
CA LEU A 92 16.72 7.37 21.37
C LEU A 92 18.14 7.12 21.90
N ALA A 93 18.97 6.40 21.14
CA ALA A 93 20.37 6.22 21.49
C ALA A 93 21.18 7.49 21.21
N GLU A 94 22.12 7.82 22.10
CA GLU A 94 23.02 8.95 21.89
C GLU A 94 23.99 8.71 20.71
N LYS A 95 24.43 7.46 20.52
CA LYS A 95 25.40 7.02 19.51
C LYS A 95 25.10 5.58 19.06
N ILE A 96 25.53 5.24 17.84
CA ILE A 96 25.51 3.88 17.27
C ILE A 96 26.74 3.10 17.72
#